data_AF-A0A1V5YRW0-F1
#
_entry.id   AF-A0A1V5YRW0-F1
#
_cell.length_a   1.000
_cell.length_b   1.000
_cell.length_c   1.000
_cell.angle_alpha   90.00
_cell.angle_beta   90.00
_cell.angle_gamma   90.00
#
_symmetry.space_group_name_H-M   'P 1'
#
loop_
_entity.id
_entity.type
_entity.pdbx_description
1 polymer ?
#
loop_
_entity_poly.entity_id
_entity_poly.type
_entity_poly.pdbx_seq_one_letter_code
_entity_poly.pdbx_strand_id
1 'polypeptide(L)'
;MKKRILYWMLTIAVGLTAQRYVPFPTENAQWNVFYASQRDFSPMDTTLLQYSLQGDTIINGKTYSKFCQNIGTIDNPMYKGIGGIREQDRRIYYWGPGYTTNYNTQSYDFEYLLYDFSKQLGDTVWISEHLKYVIAGIDSVKIGDEYRRRYQIPGPFLTARDSFDYIIEGIGSVKEGLLGSITDVTTCIGCNQEWRFVCFSRDGETVYKNPEFKNCNSTDKSDPIIDGVNNPVKVPSITVSPNPITKCGTIKWDTSDYDLHSVIVITDMLGKCVKTINPQGKTEELISNTDMRPGIYFIHPLTTNNRNCTVKMILQ
;
A
#
# COMPACT_ATOMS: atom_id res chain seq x y z
N MET A 1 30.25 52.24 -27.16
CA MET A 1 29.20 51.21 -27.35
C MET A 1 29.31 49.99 -26.44
N LYS A 2 30.49 49.64 -25.87
CA LYS A 2 30.65 48.48 -24.98
C LYS A 2 30.13 48.62 -23.53
N LYS A 3 29.80 49.84 -23.07
CA LYS A 3 29.31 50.10 -21.68
C LYS A 3 27.78 50.08 -21.51
N ARG A 4 27.01 49.97 -22.60
CA ARG A 4 25.53 49.95 -22.53
C ARG A 4 24.93 48.53 -22.47
N ILE A 5 25.73 47.51 -22.76
CA ILE A 5 25.29 46.10 -22.74
C ILE A 5 25.24 45.55 -21.31
N LEU A 6 26.05 46.08 -20.39
CA LEU A 6 26.10 45.61 -19.00
C LEU A 6 24.85 45.99 -18.18
N TYR A 7 24.16 47.08 -18.55
CA TYR A 7 22.93 47.51 -17.87
C TYR A 7 21.67 46.75 -18.31
N TRP A 8 21.74 45.96 -19.38
CA TRP A 8 20.63 45.13 -19.86
C TRP A 8 20.66 43.70 -19.30
N MET A 9 21.76 43.27 -18.66
CA MET A 9 21.83 41.96 -17.99
C MET A 9 21.39 41.99 -16.51
N LEU A 10 20.96 43.15 -15.97
CA LEU A 10 20.65 43.29 -14.54
C LEU A 10 19.15 43.40 -14.19
N THR A 11 18.23 43.21 -15.13
CA THR A 11 16.78 43.44 -14.89
C THR A 11 15.86 42.26 -15.21
N ILE A 12 16.40 41.04 -15.33
CA ILE A 12 15.59 39.82 -15.39
C ILE A 12 16.00 38.90 -14.24
N ALA A 13 15.88 39.40 -13.01
CA ALA A 13 15.67 38.53 -11.86
C ALA A 13 14.17 38.25 -11.80
N VAL A 14 13.66 37.41 -12.71
CA VAL A 14 12.38 36.75 -12.47
C VAL A 14 12.62 35.95 -11.20
N GLY A 15 11.95 36.32 -10.11
CA GLY A 15 11.98 35.53 -8.89
C GLY A 15 11.61 34.10 -9.26
N LEU A 16 12.59 33.21 -9.26
CA LEU A 16 12.34 31.78 -9.30
C LEU A 16 11.62 31.47 -8.01
N THR A 17 10.29 31.53 -8.03
CA THR A 17 9.49 31.04 -6.92
C THR A 17 9.72 29.55 -6.90
N ALA A 18 10.53 29.08 -5.96
CA ALA A 18 10.52 27.69 -5.57
C ALA A 18 9.06 27.26 -5.39
N GLN A 19 8.71 26.06 -5.86
CA GLN A 19 7.36 25.53 -5.79
C GLN A 19 6.72 25.83 -4.43
N ARG A 20 5.56 26.48 -4.45
CA ARG A 20 4.84 26.86 -3.23
C ARG A 20 4.50 25.59 -2.46
N TYR A 21 4.86 25.57 -1.19
CA TYR A 21 4.49 24.49 -0.29
C TYR A 21 2.97 24.36 -0.20
N VAL A 22 2.46 23.14 -0.34
CA VAL A 22 1.03 22.85 -0.15
C VAL A 22 0.81 22.32 1.27
N PRO A 23 0.14 23.09 2.15
CA PRO A 23 -0.09 22.67 3.53
C PRO A 23 -1.03 21.47 3.60
N PHE A 24 -0.90 20.73 4.69
CA PHE A 24 -1.81 19.65 5.03
C PHE A 24 -3.20 20.21 5.30
N PRO A 25 -4.28 19.56 4.84
CA PRO A 25 -5.63 20.03 5.11
C PRO A 25 -5.92 19.99 6.61
N THR A 26 -6.76 20.92 7.07
CA THR A 26 -7.23 21.00 8.46
C THR A 26 -8.68 20.57 8.63
N GLU A 27 -9.44 20.47 7.52
CA GLU A 27 -10.85 20.11 7.51
C GLU A 27 -11.26 19.53 6.14
N ASN A 28 -12.45 18.91 6.09
CA ASN A 28 -13.11 18.38 4.88
C ASN A 28 -12.25 17.48 3.99
N ALA A 29 -11.20 16.89 4.56
CA ALA A 29 -10.30 15.98 3.88
C ALA A 29 -10.65 14.54 4.26
N GLN A 30 -10.62 13.65 3.28
CA GLN A 30 -10.90 12.23 3.45
C GLN A 30 -9.86 11.36 2.75
N TRP A 31 -9.40 10.32 3.44
CA TRP A 31 -8.53 9.28 2.91
C TRP A 31 -9.27 7.96 2.92
N ASN A 32 -9.30 7.29 1.78
CA ASN A 32 -9.84 5.95 1.65
C ASN A 32 -8.68 4.97 1.45
N VAL A 33 -8.68 3.90 2.22
CA VAL A 33 -7.62 2.91 2.27
C VAL A 33 -8.26 1.53 2.16
N PHE A 34 -7.83 0.77 1.16
CA PHE A 34 -8.14 -0.63 1.03
C PHE A 34 -7.37 -1.38 2.11
N TYR A 35 -8.07 -2.22 2.86
CA TYR A 35 -7.46 -3.12 3.82
C TYR A 35 -7.90 -4.54 3.48
N ALA A 36 -6.92 -5.41 3.22
CA ALA A 36 -7.14 -6.85 3.14
C ALA A 36 -6.49 -7.52 4.34
N SER A 37 -7.18 -8.51 4.91
CA SER A 37 -6.63 -9.34 5.95
C SER A 37 -7.06 -10.78 5.82
N GLN A 38 -6.16 -11.68 6.22
CA GLN A 38 -6.37 -13.12 6.26
C GLN A 38 -5.87 -13.63 7.61
N ARG A 39 -6.56 -14.62 8.17
CA ARG A 39 -6.08 -15.42 9.29
C ARG A 39 -6.25 -16.91 8.99
N ASP A 40 -5.37 -17.73 9.52
CA ASP A 40 -5.46 -19.19 9.46
C ASP A 40 -5.67 -19.74 8.04
N PHE A 41 -5.03 -19.11 7.04
CA PHE A 41 -5.14 -19.46 5.62
C PHE A 41 -6.55 -19.34 5.02
N SER A 42 -7.47 -18.58 5.63
CA SER A 42 -8.79 -18.26 5.06
C SER A 42 -8.70 -17.45 3.77
N PRO A 43 -9.76 -17.28 2.97
CA PRO A 43 -9.79 -16.21 1.97
C PRO A 43 -9.50 -14.84 2.61
N MET A 44 -8.91 -13.91 1.85
CA MET A 44 -8.71 -12.54 2.31
C MET A 44 -10.06 -11.82 2.42
N ASP A 45 -10.36 -11.31 3.61
CA ASP A 45 -11.43 -10.36 3.81
C ASP A 45 -10.94 -8.97 3.44
N THR A 46 -11.72 -8.25 2.64
CA THR A 46 -11.39 -6.88 2.22
C THR A 46 -12.39 -5.89 2.78
N THR A 47 -11.90 -4.72 3.17
CA THR A 47 -12.74 -3.61 3.64
C THR A 47 -12.16 -2.28 3.17
N LEU A 48 -13.03 -1.28 3.06
CA LEU A 48 -12.64 0.08 2.77
C LEU A 48 -12.62 0.87 4.08
N LEU A 49 -11.42 1.21 4.54
CA LEU A 49 -11.24 2.11 5.67
C LEU A 49 -11.38 3.55 5.17
N GLN A 50 -12.26 4.34 5.79
CA GLN A 50 -12.48 5.74 5.44
C GLN A 50 -12.14 6.61 6.64
N TYR A 51 -11.24 7.56 6.44
CA TYR A 51 -10.79 8.49 7.47
C TYR A 51 -11.01 9.92 7.05
N SER A 52 -11.41 10.79 7.98
CA SER A 52 -11.65 12.22 7.70
C SER A 52 -11.24 13.15 8.83
N LEU A 53 -11.02 14.43 8.49
CA LEU A 53 -10.81 15.51 9.46
C LEU A 53 -12.15 16.17 9.81
N GLN A 54 -12.44 16.29 11.11
CA GLN A 54 -13.72 16.78 11.62
C GLN A 54 -13.57 17.82 12.74
N GLY A 55 -13.27 19.05 12.32
CA GLY A 55 -13.02 20.18 13.20
C GLY A 55 -11.80 19.95 14.10
N ASP A 56 -11.71 20.75 15.16
CA ASP A 56 -10.54 20.76 16.02
C ASP A 56 -10.73 19.95 17.31
N THR A 57 -9.60 19.59 17.93
CA THR A 57 -9.51 19.03 19.27
C THR A 57 -8.24 19.53 19.96
N ILE A 58 -8.22 19.50 21.29
CA ILE A 58 -7.06 19.86 22.09
C ILE A 58 -6.52 18.60 22.74
N ILE A 59 -5.27 18.26 22.45
CA ILE A 59 -4.57 17.12 23.06
C ILE A 59 -3.30 17.68 23.70
N ASN A 60 -3.13 17.48 25.01
CA ASN A 60 -1.98 17.97 25.78
C ASN A 60 -1.67 19.46 25.55
N GLY A 61 -2.72 20.29 25.47
CA GLY A 61 -2.59 21.75 25.31
C GLY A 61 -2.23 22.23 23.91
N LYS A 62 -2.10 21.35 22.91
CA LYS A 62 -1.92 21.70 21.49
C LYS A 62 -3.21 21.48 20.71
N THR A 63 -3.48 22.32 19.72
CA THR A 63 -4.61 22.16 18.80
C THR A 63 -4.26 21.17 17.68
N TYR A 64 -5.16 20.24 17.41
CA TYR A 64 -5.10 19.29 16.31
C TYR A 64 -6.42 19.31 15.55
N SER A 65 -6.37 19.04 14.25
CA SER A 65 -7.56 18.63 13.50
C SER A 65 -7.94 17.21 13.94
N LYS A 66 -9.18 17.03 14.39
CA LYS A 66 -9.69 15.75 14.88
C LYS A 66 -9.77 14.76 13.74
N PHE A 67 -9.05 13.65 13.87
CA PHE A 67 -9.01 12.58 12.89
C PHE A 67 -10.01 11.49 13.26
N CYS A 68 -10.94 11.20 12.36
CA CYS A 68 -12.06 10.29 12.58
C CYS A 68 -12.05 9.15 11.57
N GLN A 69 -12.48 7.96 12.00
CA GLN A 69 -12.76 6.82 11.13
C GLN A 69 -14.27 6.69 10.92
N ASN A 70 -14.73 6.42 9.70
CA ASN A 70 -16.09 5.94 9.46
C ASN A 70 -16.20 4.47 9.92
N ILE A 71 -17.03 4.23 10.92
CA ILE A 71 -17.39 2.91 11.46
C ILE A 71 -18.82 2.50 11.06
N GLY A 72 -19.53 3.36 10.32
CA GLY A 72 -20.85 3.09 9.78
C GLY A 72 -20.78 2.49 8.37
N THR A 73 -21.89 2.61 7.63
CA THR A 73 -21.93 2.25 6.20
C THR A 73 -21.67 3.48 5.34
N ILE A 74 -21.58 3.28 4.02
CA ILE A 74 -21.48 4.40 3.06
C ILE A 74 -22.75 5.26 3.10
N ASP A 75 -23.93 4.62 3.15
CA ASP A 75 -25.22 5.33 3.16
C ASP A 75 -25.60 5.92 4.52
N ASN A 76 -25.03 5.38 5.60
CA ASN A 76 -25.25 5.85 6.96
C ASN A 76 -23.91 5.96 7.70
N PRO A 77 -23.11 7.00 7.40
CA PRO A 77 -21.78 7.14 7.97
C PRO A 77 -21.87 7.45 9.46
N MET A 78 -20.99 6.81 10.25
CA MET A 78 -20.84 7.04 11.68
C MET A 78 -19.36 7.28 11.96
N TYR A 79 -19.03 8.45 12.48
CA TYR A 79 -17.62 8.82 12.66
C TYR A 79 -17.17 8.67 14.11
N LYS A 80 -16.14 7.87 14.30
CA LYS A 80 -15.45 7.70 15.59
C LYS A 80 -14.14 8.49 15.55
N GLY A 81 -13.95 9.41 16.50
CA GLY A 81 -12.66 10.06 16.70
C GLY A 81 -11.61 9.04 17.11
N ILE A 82 -10.50 9.00 16.37
CA ILE A 82 -9.37 8.09 16.62
C ILE A 82 -8.10 8.83 17.00
N GLY A 83 -8.04 10.14 16.80
CA GLY A 83 -6.84 10.90 17.11
C GLY A 83 -6.90 12.36 16.69
N GLY A 84 -5.73 12.98 16.61
CA GLY A 84 -5.54 14.34 16.12
C GLY A 84 -4.34 14.43 15.18
N ILE A 85 -4.50 15.16 14.07
CA ILE A 85 -3.42 15.50 13.16
C ILE A 85 -3.12 16.99 13.30
N ARG A 86 -1.85 17.38 13.34
CA ARG A 86 -1.45 18.78 13.23
C ARG A 86 -0.25 18.93 12.32
N GLU A 87 -0.16 20.10 11.71
CA GLU A 87 1.04 20.53 11.01
C GLU A 87 1.77 21.62 11.82
N GLN A 88 3.10 21.54 11.89
CA GLN A 88 3.96 22.62 12.36
C GLN A 88 5.28 22.60 11.59
N ASP A 89 5.69 23.75 11.06
CA ASP A 89 6.95 23.89 10.31
C ASP A 89 7.12 22.85 9.19
N ARG A 90 6.03 22.57 8.45
CA ARG A 90 5.95 21.55 7.38
C ARG A 90 6.13 20.11 7.84
N ARG A 91 5.95 19.86 9.14
CA ARG A 91 5.98 18.52 9.75
C ARG A 91 4.58 18.14 10.17
N ILE A 92 4.18 16.94 9.80
CA ILE A 92 2.86 16.38 10.09
C ILE A 92 2.99 15.46 11.28
N TYR A 93 2.29 15.82 12.35
CA TYR A 93 2.25 15.07 13.58
C TYR A 93 0.89 14.40 13.76
N TYR A 94 0.88 13.24 14.38
CA TYR A 94 -0.31 12.48 14.66
C TYR A 94 -0.31 11.93 16.08
N TRP A 95 -1.45 12.09 16.75
CA TRP A 95 -1.73 11.50 18.05
C TRP A 95 -2.83 10.47 17.91
N GLY A 96 -2.51 9.18 18.04
CA GLY A 96 -3.49 8.10 17.97
C GLY A 96 -2.92 6.77 17.46
N PRO A 97 -3.78 5.76 17.28
CA PRO A 97 -3.42 4.43 16.77
C PRO A 97 -3.17 4.40 15.25
N GLY A 98 -2.41 3.41 14.78
CA GLY A 98 -2.38 3.01 13.35
C GLY A 98 -3.64 2.24 12.91
N TYR A 99 -3.61 1.61 11.74
CA TYR A 99 -4.80 0.94 11.17
C TYR A 99 -5.24 -0.34 11.91
N THR A 100 -4.29 -1.11 12.46
CA THR A 100 -4.53 -2.44 13.05
C THR A 100 -4.58 -2.46 14.56
N THR A 101 -4.15 -1.38 15.18
CA THR A 101 -4.05 -1.25 16.63
C THR A 101 -5.43 -1.30 17.28
N ASN A 102 -5.60 -2.25 18.20
CA ASN A 102 -6.86 -2.45 18.90
C ASN A 102 -7.13 -1.25 19.81
N TYR A 103 -8.20 -0.50 19.51
CA TYR A 103 -8.63 0.69 20.24
C TYR A 103 -8.85 0.49 21.74
N ASN A 104 -8.94 -0.76 22.20
CA ASN A 104 -9.28 -1.11 23.58
C ASN A 104 -8.07 -1.41 24.47
N THR A 105 -6.83 -1.44 23.94
CA THR A 105 -5.69 -2.00 24.70
C THR A 105 -4.45 -1.12 24.82
N GLN A 106 -4.43 0.11 24.28
CA GLN A 106 -3.26 0.98 24.41
C GLN A 106 -3.64 2.43 24.66
N SER A 107 -3.17 2.96 25.81
CA SER A 107 -3.00 4.39 26.00
C SER A 107 -1.84 4.82 25.12
N TYR A 108 -2.14 5.45 23.99
CA TYR A 108 -1.12 6.09 23.17
C TYR A 108 -0.78 7.43 23.80
N ASP A 109 0.29 7.45 24.59
CA ASP A 109 0.77 8.64 25.30
C ASP A 109 1.81 9.41 24.48
N PHE A 110 1.88 9.22 23.16
CA PHE A 110 2.90 9.84 22.33
C PHE A 110 2.42 10.33 20.97
N GLU A 111 3.15 11.33 20.48
CA GLU A 111 2.91 12.02 19.21
C GLU A 111 3.88 11.48 18.14
N TYR A 112 3.34 10.88 17.10
CA TYR A 112 4.12 10.40 15.95
C TYR A 112 4.43 11.55 14.99
N LEU A 113 5.66 11.59 14.47
CA LEU A 113 5.99 12.36 13.27
C LEU A 113 5.67 11.50 12.05
N LEU A 114 4.58 11.80 11.34
CA LEU A 114 4.19 11.06 10.13
C LEU A 114 5.06 11.45 8.93
N TYR A 115 5.22 12.75 8.70
CA TYR A 115 5.89 13.28 7.51
C TYR A 115 6.68 14.55 7.84
N ASP A 116 7.84 14.75 7.22
CA ASP A 116 8.66 15.96 7.34
C ASP A 116 9.00 16.52 5.95
N PHE A 117 8.21 17.51 5.50
CA PHE A 117 8.40 18.18 4.22
C PHE A 117 9.43 19.33 4.28
N SER A 118 10.15 19.48 5.40
CA SER A 118 11.30 20.38 5.50
C SER A 118 12.60 19.74 4.97
N LYS A 119 12.58 18.42 4.76
CA LYS A 119 13.74 17.63 4.33
C LYS A 119 14.07 17.80 2.85
N GLN A 120 15.33 17.55 2.52
CA GLN A 120 15.88 17.64 1.18
C GLN A 120 16.30 16.25 0.67
N LEU A 121 16.61 16.18 -0.63
CA LEU A 121 17.13 14.96 -1.25
C LEU A 121 18.40 14.50 -0.50
N GLY A 122 18.47 13.20 -0.17
CA GLY A 122 19.58 12.65 0.62
C GLY A 122 19.46 12.77 2.13
N ASP A 123 18.48 13.54 2.64
CA ASP A 123 18.19 13.55 4.08
C ASP A 123 17.54 12.24 4.53
N THR A 124 17.67 11.94 5.82
CA THR A 124 17.01 10.80 6.46
C THR A 124 15.68 11.20 7.08
N VAL A 125 14.65 10.40 6.83
CA VAL A 125 13.31 10.47 7.42
C VAL A 125 13.00 9.20 8.20
N TRP A 126 12.14 9.33 9.21
CA TRP A 126 11.60 8.20 9.97
C TRP A 126 10.28 7.77 9.34
N ILE A 127 10.12 6.46 9.07
CA ILE A 127 8.85 5.86 8.60
C ILE A 127 8.34 4.85 9.65
N SER A 128 8.67 5.11 10.92
CA SER A 128 8.17 4.51 12.18
C SER A 128 9.18 4.85 13.27
N GLU A 129 8.95 4.41 14.51
CA GLU A 129 9.93 4.52 15.60
C GLU A 129 11.22 3.69 15.36
N HIS A 130 11.19 2.76 14.39
CA HIS A 130 12.25 1.77 14.22
C HIS A 130 12.92 1.81 12.84
N LEU A 131 12.32 2.49 11.86
CA LEU A 131 12.81 2.50 10.48
C LEU A 131 13.18 3.89 10.00
N LYS A 132 14.39 3.98 9.45
CA LYS A 132 14.95 5.18 8.81
C LYS A 132 15.18 4.92 7.34
N TYR A 133 14.81 5.90 6.54
CA TYR A 133 15.04 5.87 5.11
C TYR A 133 15.66 7.17 4.62
N VAL A 134 16.54 7.06 3.64
CA VAL A 134 17.06 8.21 2.91
C VAL A 134 16.09 8.56 1.80
N ILE A 135 15.75 9.84 1.67
CA ILE A 135 14.93 10.33 0.56
C ILE A 135 15.70 10.07 -0.74
N ALA A 136 15.14 9.21 -1.59
CA ALA A 136 15.77 8.76 -2.83
C ALA A 136 15.46 9.67 -4.01
N GLY A 137 14.36 10.42 -3.95
CA GLY A 137 13.94 11.34 -4.99
C GLY A 137 13.00 12.41 -4.46
N ILE A 138 13.05 13.59 -5.08
CA ILE A 138 12.06 14.65 -4.88
C ILE A 138 11.71 15.18 -6.26
N ASP A 139 10.44 15.10 -6.61
CA ASP A 139 9.90 15.64 -7.86
C ASP A 139 8.58 16.38 -7.63
N SER A 140 7.83 16.63 -8.70
CA SER A 140 6.51 17.23 -8.64
C SER A 140 5.50 16.39 -9.39
N VAL A 141 4.29 16.32 -8.84
CA VAL A 141 3.13 15.67 -9.45
C VAL A 141 2.05 16.71 -9.69
N LYS A 142 1.43 16.68 -10.88
CA LYS A 142 0.31 17.55 -11.21
C LYS A 142 -0.97 16.99 -10.60
N ILE A 143 -1.68 17.78 -9.82
CA ILE A 143 -2.94 17.42 -9.16
C ILE A 143 -3.92 18.57 -9.38
N GLY A 144 -4.94 18.34 -10.22
CA GLY A 144 -5.76 19.41 -10.77
C GLY A 144 -4.90 20.38 -11.58
N ASP A 145 -4.97 21.67 -11.25
CA ASP A 145 -4.19 22.73 -11.89
C ASP A 145 -2.88 23.07 -11.17
N GLU A 146 -2.60 22.43 -10.03
CA GLU A 146 -1.41 22.73 -9.22
C GLU A 146 -0.39 21.58 -9.27
N TYR A 147 0.89 21.94 -9.19
CA TYR A 147 1.95 20.96 -8.94
C TYR A 147 2.22 20.86 -7.45
N ARG A 148 2.26 19.64 -6.92
CA ARG A 148 2.65 19.37 -5.53
C ARG A 148 3.97 18.64 -5.49
N ARG A 149 4.80 18.94 -4.48
CA ARG A 149 6.06 18.23 -4.30
C ARG A 149 5.76 16.81 -3.85
N ARG A 150 6.52 15.86 -4.38
CA ARG A 150 6.41 14.44 -4.06
C ARG A 150 7.77 13.88 -3.69
N TYR A 151 7.82 13.19 -2.57
CA TYR A 151 9.02 12.56 -2.03
C TYR A 151 8.96 11.07 -2.34
N GLN A 152 10.03 10.56 -2.91
CA GLN A 152 10.22 9.15 -3.17
C GLN A 152 11.12 8.58 -2.08
N ILE A 153 10.56 7.68 -1.28
CA ILE A 153 11.24 7.10 -0.14
C ILE A 153 11.21 5.59 -0.26
N PRO A 154 12.33 4.86 -0.06
CA PRO A 154 12.31 3.42 -0.19
C PRO A 154 11.21 2.82 0.69
N GLY A 155 10.42 1.92 0.11
CA GLY A 155 9.27 1.34 0.79
C GLY A 155 9.71 0.56 2.04
N PRO A 156 8.90 0.57 3.11
CA PRO A 156 9.19 -0.16 4.35
C PRO A 156 9.34 -1.69 4.13
N PHE A 157 8.76 -2.21 3.04
CA PHE A 157 8.75 -3.63 2.71
C PHE A 157 9.45 -3.87 1.37
N LEU A 158 10.54 -4.64 1.41
CA LEU A 158 11.30 -5.10 0.26
C LEU A 158 10.53 -6.21 -0.51
N THR A 159 9.30 -5.93 -0.95
CA THR A 159 8.63 -6.78 -1.94
C THR A 159 8.94 -6.21 -3.33
N ALA A 160 9.44 -7.05 -4.23
CA ALA A 160 10.30 -6.64 -5.35
C ALA A 160 9.64 -5.87 -6.51
N ARG A 161 8.49 -5.21 -6.30
CA ARG A 161 7.83 -4.45 -7.35
C ARG A 161 7.52 -2.99 -7.06
N ASP A 162 7.50 -2.57 -5.80
CA ASP A 162 7.34 -1.15 -5.45
C ASP A 162 8.38 -0.76 -4.42
N SER A 163 9.62 -0.58 -4.88
CA SER A 163 10.75 -0.23 -4.03
C SER A 163 10.60 1.12 -3.33
N PHE A 164 9.57 1.91 -3.66
CA PHE A 164 9.32 3.22 -3.10
C PHE A 164 7.87 3.44 -2.67
N ASP A 165 7.69 4.18 -1.59
CA ASP A 165 6.48 4.95 -1.29
C ASP A 165 6.65 6.37 -1.85
N TYR A 166 5.53 6.99 -2.20
CA TYR A 166 5.45 8.37 -2.64
C TYR A 166 4.64 9.17 -1.62
N ILE A 167 5.25 10.22 -1.07
CA ILE A 167 4.61 11.09 -0.08
C ILE A 167 4.42 12.47 -0.71
N ILE A 168 3.17 12.91 -0.83
CA ILE A 168 2.79 14.13 -1.55
C ILE A 168 2.36 15.22 -0.57
N GLU A 169 2.84 16.44 -0.78
CA GLU A 169 2.41 17.62 0.00
C GLU A 169 0.87 17.78 -0.03
N GLY A 170 0.29 18.03 1.15
CA GLY A 170 -1.16 18.15 1.32
C GLY A 170 -1.94 16.83 1.21
N ILE A 171 -1.28 15.66 1.08
CA ILE A 171 -1.94 14.35 0.98
C ILE A 171 -1.31 13.31 1.92
N GLY A 172 0.02 13.19 1.96
CA GLY A 172 0.73 12.11 2.67
C GLY A 172 1.12 10.95 1.76
N SER A 173 1.33 9.76 2.35
CA SER A 173 1.64 8.53 1.60
C SER A 173 0.49 8.14 0.68
N VAL A 174 0.82 7.89 -0.59
CA VAL A 174 -0.12 7.39 -1.60
C VAL A 174 0.13 5.95 -2.02
N LYS A 175 0.87 5.19 -1.19
CA LYS A 175 1.02 3.74 -1.33
C LYS A 175 0.24 2.98 -0.26
N GLU A 176 0.60 3.15 1.01
CA GLU A 176 -0.02 2.44 2.14
C GLU A 176 -1.14 3.28 2.80
N GLY A 177 -1.23 4.56 2.44
CA GLY A 177 -2.18 5.50 3.02
C GLY A 177 -1.59 6.28 4.21
N LEU A 178 -2.38 7.23 4.71
CA LEU A 178 -1.91 8.26 5.63
C LEU A 178 -1.18 7.77 6.88
N LEU A 179 -1.56 6.63 7.44
CA LEU A 179 -0.98 6.05 8.66
C LEU A 179 -0.09 4.83 8.38
N GLY A 180 0.24 4.56 7.11
CA GLY A 180 1.01 3.38 6.73
C GLY A 180 2.37 3.30 7.43
N SER A 181 3.02 4.45 7.69
CA SER A 181 4.32 4.52 8.35
C SER A 181 4.30 4.21 9.85
N ILE A 182 3.13 4.14 10.48
CA ILE A 182 3.01 3.87 11.93
C ILE A 182 2.13 2.67 12.22
N THR A 183 1.67 1.98 11.17
CA THR A 183 0.80 0.82 11.32
C THR A 183 1.64 -0.43 11.50
N ASP A 184 1.40 -1.14 12.60
CA ASP A 184 2.09 -2.39 12.91
C ASP A 184 1.71 -3.47 11.90
N VAL A 185 2.72 -4.21 11.45
CA VAL A 185 2.55 -5.38 10.61
C VAL A 185 2.40 -6.62 11.48
N THR A 186 1.30 -7.34 11.30
CA THR A 186 1.10 -8.59 12.02
C THR A 186 2.08 -9.66 11.53
N THR A 187 2.94 -10.15 12.42
CA THR A 187 3.87 -11.25 12.14
C THR A 187 3.32 -12.57 12.71
N CYS A 188 2.38 -13.21 12.01
CA CYS A 188 2.00 -14.60 12.30
C CYS A 188 1.92 -15.47 11.04
N ILE A 189 2.15 -16.78 11.20
CA ILE A 189 2.07 -17.75 10.11
C ILE A 189 0.61 -17.84 9.64
N GLY A 190 0.38 -17.62 8.35
CA GLY A 190 -0.97 -17.61 7.76
C GLY A 190 -1.76 -16.32 8.00
N CYS A 191 -1.13 -15.31 8.61
CA CYS A 191 -1.68 -13.98 8.78
C CYS A 191 -1.09 -13.05 7.72
N ASN A 192 -1.92 -12.61 6.78
CA ASN A 192 -1.52 -11.64 5.77
C ASN A 192 -2.37 -10.39 5.94
N GLN A 193 -1.73 -9.23 5.88
CA GLN A 193 -2.40 -7.94 5.89
C GLN A 193 -1.81 -7.09 4.77
N GLU A 194 -2.68 -6.35 4.09
CA GLU A 194 -2.29 -5.39 3.06
C GLU A 194 -3.10 -4.11 3.25
N TRP A 195 -2.42 -2.96 3.20
CA TRP A 195 -3.04 -1.66 3.07
C TRP A 195 -2.70 -1.07 1.72
N ARG A 196 -3.66 -0.42 1.07
CA ARG A 196 -3.40 0.33 -0.15
C ARG A 196 -4.17 1.63 -0.10
N PHE A 197 -3.48 2.73 -0.36
CA PHE A 197 -4.13 4.00 -0.62
C PHE A 197 -5.06 3.84 -1.82
N VAL A 198 -6.35 4.18 -1.63
CA VAL A 198 -7.34 4.18 -2.70
C VAL A 198 -7.46 5.58 -3.27
N CYS A 199 -7.76 6.56 -2.43
CA CYS A 199 -7.85 7.95 -2.86
C CYS A 199 -7.85 8.95 -1.71
N PHE A 200 -7.67 10.20 -2.10
CA PHE A 200 -7.79 11.39 -1.27
C PHE A 200 -8.86 12.31 -1.88
N SER A 201 -9.80 12.71 -1.04
CA SER A 201 -10.87 13.63 -1.41
C SER A 201 -10.84 14.87 -0.51
N ARG A 202 -11.25 16.00 -1.06
CA ARG A 202 -11.39 17.26 -0.33
C ARG A 202 -12.69 17.94 -0.74
N ASP A 203 -13.44 18.44 0.23
CA ASP A 203 -14.73 19.11 0.01
C ASP A 203 -15.73 18.24 -0.79
N GLY A 204 -15.67 16.92 -0.59
CA GLY A 204 -16.50 15.94 -1.28
C GLY A 204 -16.01 15.51 -2.68
N GLU A 205 -14.97 16.15 -3.22
CA GLU A 205 -14.42 15.85 -4.54
C GLU A 205 -13.14 15.01 -4.46
N THR A 206 -13.00 14.05 -5.38
CA THR A 206 -11.76 13.25 -5.49
C THR A 206 -10.64 14.10 -6.07
N VAL A 207 -9.61 14.33 -5.26
CA VAL A 207 -8.43 15.13 -5.64
C VAL A 207 -7.32 14.26 -6.19
N TYR A 208 -7.10 13.07 -5.62
CA TYR A 208 -6.07 12.15 -6.06
C TYR A 208 -6.54 10.71 -5.90
N LYS A 209 -6.43 9.88 -6.94
CA LYS A 209 -6.91 8.50 -6.96
C LYS A 209 -5.80 7.56 -7.39
N ASN A 210 -5.65 6.45 -6.68
CA ASN A 210 -4.82 5.35 -7.13
C ASN A 210 -5.48 4.68 -8.37
N PRO A 211 -4.77 4.60 -9.51
CA PRO A 211 -5.31 3.99 -10.73
C PRO A 211 -5.66 2.51 -10.58
N GLU A 212 -5.10 1.81 -9.58
CA GLU A 212 -5.40 0.40 -9.30
C GLU A 212 -6.84 0.15 -8.84
N PHE A 213 -7.60 1.20 -8.48
CA PHE A 213 -8.96 1.08 -7.99
C PHE A 213 -9.96 1.74 -8.95
N LYS A 214 -11.11 1.08 -9.17
CA LYS A 214 -12.15 1.59 -10.07
C LYS A 214 -12.67 2.94 -9.59
N ASN A 215 -13.04 3.02 -8.32
CA ASN A 215 -13.62 4.20 -7.71
C ASN A 215 -13.10 4.39 -6.27
N CYS A 216 -13.33 5.58 -5.71
CA CYS A 216 -12.92 5.93 -4.35
C CYS A 216 -13.63 5.16 -3.23
N ASN A 217 -14.86 4.69 -3.49
CA ASN A 217 -15.80 4.25 -2.48
C ASN A 217 -16.00 2.73 -2.49
N SER A 218 -15.12 1.97 -3.14
CA SER A 218 -15.12 0.51 -3.11
C SER A 218 -13.71 -0.06 -3.07
N THR A 219 -13.63 -1.34 -2.74
CA THR A 219 -12.39 -2.13 -2.77
C THR A 219 -12.14 -2.75 -4.16
N ASP A 220 -12.95 -2.41 -5.16
CA ASP A 220 -12.85 -3.01 -6.49
C ASP A 220 -11.59 -2.52 -7.21
N LYS A 221 -10.69 -3.46 -7.50
CA LYS A 221 -9.52 -3.19 -8.33
C LYS A 221 -9.97 -2.91 -9.76
N SER A 222 -9.30 -1.95 -10.42
CA SER A 222 -9.44 -1.73 -11.85
C SER A 222 -9.04 -3.00 -12.59
N ASP A 223 -9.60 -3.20 -13.79
CA ASP A 223 -9.01 -4.17 -14.69
C ASP A 223 -7.54 -3.76 -14.90
N PRO A 224 -6.60 -4.72 -15.01
CA PRO A 224 -5.21 -4.37 -15.23
C PRO A 224 -5.13 -3.44 -16.44
N ILE A 225 -4.60 -2.24 -16.23
CA ILE A 225 -4.32 -1.31 -17.33
C ILE A 225 -3.29 -2.04 -18.19
N ILE A 226 -3.73 -2.58 -19.33
CA ILE A 226 -2.84 -3.02 -20.40
C ILE A 226 -2.33 -1.74 -21.03
N ASP A 227 -1.39 -1.08 -20.36
CA ASP A 227 -0.65 0.01 -20.99
C ASP A 227 0.20 -0.67 -22.07
N GLY A 228 -0.10 -0.38 -23.34
CA GLY A 228 0.45 -1.08 -24.51
C GLY A 228 1.96 -0.88 -24.72
N VAL A 229 2.67 -0.37 -23.71
CA VAL A 229 4.10 -0.09 -23.73
C VAL A 229 4.68 -0.50 -22.37
N ASN A 230 5.44 -1.60 -22.38
CA ASN A 230 6.22 -2.20 -21.29
C ASN A 230 5.54 -3.35 -20.51
N ASN A 231 5.92 -4.55 -20.94
CA ASN A 231 5.76 -5.87 -20.34
C ASN A 231 4.33 -6.38 -20.19
N PRO A 232 3.90 -7.39 -20.98
CA PRO A 232 2.67 -8.11 -20.67
C PRO A 232 2.78 -8.65 -19.25
N VAL A 233 1.82 -8.29 -18.40
CA VAL A 233 1.67 -8.92 -17.08
C VAL A 233 1.48 -10.40 -17.35
N LYS A 234 2.53 -11.20 -17.12
CA LYS A 234 2.44 -12.67 -17.12
C LYS A 234 1.35 -13.04 -16.13
N VAL A 235 0.27 -13.63 -16.62
CA VAL A 235 -0.75 -14.18 -15.73
C VAL A 235 -0.10 -15.38 -15.05
N PRO A 236 -0.14 -15.47 -13.70
CA PRO A 236 0.44 -16.60 -13.01
C PRO A 236 -0.20 -17.89 -13.54
N SER A 237 0.64 -18.82 -13.97
CA SER A 237 0.18 -20.10 -14.51
C SER A 237 0.82 -21.24 -13.72
N ILE A 238 0.01 -22.25 -13.42
CA ILE A 238 0.49 -23.51 -12.82
C ILE A 238 0.17 -24.61 -13.82
N THR A 239 1.09 -25.55 -14.00
CA THR A 239 0.89 -26.73 -14.84
C THR A 239 1.44 -27.97 -14.11
N VAL A 240 0.84 -29.12 -14.41
CA VAL A 240 1.25 -30.41 -13.85
C VAL A 240 1.50 -31.36 -15.00
N SER A 241 2.68 -31.99 -15.03
CA SER A 241 3.05 -32.94 -16.07
C SER A 241 3.90 -34.09 -15.53
N PRO A 242 3.59 -35.36 -15.87
CA PRO A 242 2.36 -35.80 -16.53
C PRO A 242 1.15 -35.64 -15.58
N ASN A 243 -0.07 -35.72 -16.12
CA ASN A 243 -1.29 -35.78 -15.31
C ASN A 243 -2.28 -36.74 -16.00
N PRO A 244 -2.51 -37.96 -15.47
CA PRO A 244 -2.11 -38.45 -14.15
C PRO A 244 -0.61 -38.72 -13.93
N ILE A 245 -0.17 -38.66 -12.67
CA ILE A 245 1.18 -39.00 -12.19
C ILE A 245 1.18 -40.43 -11.67
N THR A 246 1.98 -41.33 -12.27
CA THR A 246 2.04 -42.75 -11.89
C THR A 246 3.28 -43.14 -11.09
N LYS A 247 4.31 -42.29 -11.08
CA LYS A 247 5.55 -42.50 -10.31
C LYS A 247 6.13 -41.17 -9.86
N CYS A 248 6.53 -40.33 -10.81
CA CYS A 248 6.99 -38.98 -10.57
C CYS A 248 6.35 -38.01 -11.58
N GLY A 249 6.10 -36.79 -11.16
CA GLY A 249 5.69 -35.68 -12.01
C GLY A 249 6.27 -34.37 -11.54
N THR A 250 5.99 -33.33 -12.30
CA THR A 250 6.50 -31.98 -12.07
C THR A 250 5.33 -31.02 -12.01
N ILE A 251 5.33 -30.20 -10.96
CA ILE A 251 4.48 -29.03 -10.85
C ILE A 251 5.35 -27.85 -11.28
N LYS A 252 4.98 -27.19 -12.38
CA LYS A 252 5.65 -25.98 -12.86
C LYS A 252 4.78 -24.77 -12.62
N TRP A 253 5.40 -23.67 -12.23
CA TRP A 253 4.73 -22.39 -12.11
C TRP A 253 5.53 -21.30 -12.80
N ASP A 254 4.79 -20.43 -13.48
CA ASP A 254 5.29 -19.19 -14.01
C ASP A 254 4.65 -18.09 -13.18
N THR A 255 5.35 -17.64 -12.14
CA THR A 255 4.90 -16.54 -11.29
C THR A 255 5.29 -15.23 -11.93
N SER A 256 4.38 -14.26 -11.90
CA SER A 256 4.75 -12.89 -12.22
C SER A 256 5.69 -12.36 -11.12
N ASP A 257 6.56 -11.38 -11.43
CA ASP A 257 7.38 -10.71 -10.40
C ASP A 257 6.53 -10.05 -9.27
N TYR A 258 5.20 -10.00 -9.45
CA TYR A 258 4.23 -9.53 -8.44
C TYR A 258 3.92 -10.57 -7.36
N ASP A 259 4.30 -11.84 -7.52
CA ASP A 259 3.88 -12.96 -6.65
C ASP A 259 5.04 -13.59 -5.85
N LEU A 260 6.12 -12.84 -5.63
CA LEU A 260 7.36 -13.31 -4.94
C LEU A 260 7.16 -13.83 -3.50
N HIS A 261 5.96 -13.68 -2.93
CA HIS A 261 5.57 -14.21 -1.62
C HIS A 261 4.42 -15.22 -1.68
N SER A 262 4.06 -15.71 -2.87
CA SER A 262 2.99 -16.70 -3.00
C SER A 262 3.46 -18.08 -2.53
N VAL A 263 2.78 -18.62 -1.54
CA VAL A 263 2.93 -20.01 -1.14
C VAL A 263 2.03 -20.84 -2.04
N ILE A 264 2.55 -21.93 -2.62
CA ILE A 264 1.72 -22.87 -3.39
C ILE A 264 1.19 -23.93 -2.43
N VAL A 265 -0.12 -24.08 -2.39
CA VAL A 265 -0.81 -25.02 -1.50
C VAL A 265 -1.42 -26.14 -2.33
N ILE A 266 -1.25 -27.37 -1.84
CA ILE A 266 -1.88 -28.57 -2.38
C ILE A 266 -2.92 -29.05 -1.37
N THR A 267 -4.16 -29.18 -1.81
CA THR A 267 -5.27 -29.72 -1.01
C THR A 267 -5.82 -31.00 -1.59
N ASP A 268 -6.38 -31.86 -0.72
CA ASP A 268 -7.17 -33.02 -1.15
C ASP A 268 -8.61 -32.63 -1.56
N MET A 269 -9.43 -33.62 -1.95
CA MET A 269 -10.82 -33.41 -2.36
C MET A 269 -11.74 -32.86 -1.25
N LEU A 270 -11.32 -32.94 0.01
CA LEU A 270 -12.04 -32.40 1.17
C LEU A 270 -11.54 -30.99 1.54
N GLY A 271 -10.61 -30.43 0.77
CA GLY A 271 -10.02 -29.11 1.02
C GLY A 271 -8.92 -29.12 2.10
N LYS A 272 -8.50 -30.28 2.59
CA LYS A 272 -7.44 -30.36 3.60
C LYS A 272 -6.09 -30.11 2.93
N CYS A 273 -5.29 -29.20 3.49
CA CYS A 273 -3.91 -28.96 3.05
C CYS A 273 -3.04 -30.20 3.31
N VAL A 274 -2.42 -30.72 2.26
CA VAL A 274 -1.55 -31.91 2.30
C VAL A 274 -0.09 -31.60 2.02
N LYS A 275 0.21 -30.51 1.30
CA LYS A 275 1.58 -30.04 1.06
C LYS A 275 1.59 -28.54 0.81
N THR A 276 2.66 -27.90 1.28
CA THR A 276 2.95 -26.48 1.09
C THR A 276 4.30 -26.35 0.41
N ILE A 277 4.37 -25.59 -0.67
CA ILE A 277 5.60 -25.34 -1.43
C ILE A 277 5.92 -23.85 -1.33
N ASN A 278 7.14 -23.54 -0.87
CA ASN A 278 7.68 -22.18 -0.89
C ASN A 278 8.55 -22.02 -2.14
N PRO A 279 8.17 -21.19 -3.12
CA PRO A 279 8.89 -21.07 -4.38
C PRO A 279 10.36 -20.65 -4.20
N GLN A 280 10.70 -19.72 -3.30
CA GLN A 280 12.07 -19.23 -3.05
C GLN A 280 12.96 -19.09 -4.31
N GLY A 281 12.42 -18.58 -5.41
CA GLY A 281 13.15 -18.41 -6.69
C GLY A 281 13.19 -19.65 -7.60
N LYS A 282 12.59 -20.78 -7.21
CA LYS A 282 12.32 -21.92 -8.09
C LYS A 282 11.09 -21.65 -8.96
N THR A 283 11.02 -22.34 -10.09
CA THR A 283 9.87 -22.34 -11.02
C THR A 283 9.19 -23.70 -11.14
N GLU A 284 9.69 -24.71 -10.42
CA GLU A 284 9.14 -26.06 -10.43
C GLU A 284 9.47 -26.85 -9.17
N GLU A 285 8.64 -27.85 -8.87
CA GLU A 285 8.79 -28.82 -7.78
C GLU A 285 8.49 -30.22 -8.30
N LEU A 286 9.29 -31.21 -7.89
CA LEU A 286 9.02 -32.61 -8.16
C LEU A 286 8.02 -33.19 -7.16
N ILE A 287 7.14 -34.04 -7.65
CA ILE A 287 6.19 -34.76 -6.82
C ILE A 287 6.19 -36.24 -7.17
N SER A 288 6.27 -37.09 -6.14
CA SER A 288 6.28 -38.54 -6.27
C SER A 288 5.03 -39.14 -5.64
N ASN A 289 4.60 -40.30 -6.14
CA ASN A 289 3.51 -41.08 -5.53
C ASN A 289 3.90 -41.73 -4.19
N THR A 290 5.16 -41.60 -3.78
CA THR A 290 5.61 -41.89 -2.42
C THR A 290 5.32 -40.76 -1.44
N ASP A 291 5.15 -39.53 -1.93
CA ASP A 291 5.05 -38.35 -1.08
C ASP A 291 3.61 -38.15 -0.56
N MET A 292 2.62 -38.65 -1.29
CA MET A 292 1.19 -38.49 -0.99
C MET A 292 0.42 -39.72 -1.47
N ARG A 293 -0.73 -40.00 -0.85
CA ARG A 293 -1.57 -41.15 -1.22
C ARG A 293 -2.15 -40.95 -2.63
N PRO A 294 -2.41 -42.02 -3.40
CA PRO A 294 -3.16 -41.93 -4.65
C PRO A 294 -4.51 -41.21 -4.45
N GLY A 295 -4.86 -40.31 -5.35
CA GLY A 295 -6.03 -39.45 -5.21
C GLY A 295 -6.05 -38.24 -6.15
N ILE A 296 -7.10 -37.44 -6.01
CA ILE A 296 -7.25 -36.15 -6.71
C ILE A 296 -6.88 -35.03 -5.74
N TYR A 297 -6.06 -34.12 -6.23
CA TYR A 297 -5.56 -32.97 -5.50
C TYR A 297 -5.79 -31.68 -6.28
N PHE A 298 -5.89 -30.57 -5.57
CA PHE A 298 -6.00 -29.23 -6.14
C PHE A 298 -4.81 -28.39 -5.72
N ILE A 299 -4.17 -27.74 -6.69
CA ILE A 299 -3.03 -26.87 -6.49
C ILE A 299 -3.48 -25.44 -6.73
N HIS A 300 -3.24 -24.56 -5.77
CA HIS A 300 -3.55 -23.14 -5.89
C HIS A 300 -2.45 -22.30 -5.26
N PRO A 301 -2.08 -21.16 -5.87
CA PRO A 301 -1.19 -20.20 -5.25
C PRO A 301 -1.99 -19.32 -4.28
N LEU A 302 -1.46 -19.13 -3.07
CA LEU A 302 -1.93 -18.09 -2.18
C LEU A 302 -1.27 -16.78 -2.60
N THR A 303 -1.91 -16.02 -3.50
CA THR A 303 -1.44 -14.70 -3.95
C THR A 303 -2.16 -13.59 -3.18
N THR A 304 -1.48 -12.46 -2.98
CA THR A 304 -2.07 -11.25 -2.38
C THR A 304 -3.06 -10.55 -3.33
N ASN A 305 -3.07 -10.92 -4.61
CA ASN A 305 -3.81 -10.20 -5.66
C ASN A 305 -5.17 -10.81 -6.02
N ASN A 306 -5.72 -11.72 -5.21
CA ASN A 306 -7.03 -12.34 -5.43
C ASN A 306 -7.18 -13.04 -6.80
N ARG A 307 -6.06 -13.37 -7.47
CA ARG A 307 -6.05 -14.11 -8.73
C ARG A 307 -6.03 -15.60 -8.41
N ASN A 308 -7.21 -16.21 -8.49
CA ASN A 308 -7.38 -17.63 -8.22
C ASN A 308 -7.07 -18.44 -9.49
N CYS A 309 -5.91 -19.09 -9.53
CA CYS A 309 -5.64 -20.18 -10.47
C CYS A 309 -5.67 -21.49 -9.69
N THR A 310 -6.52 -22.44 -10.10
CA THR A 310 -6.59 -23.77 -9.49
C THR A 310 -6.33 -24.83 -10.54
N VAL A 311 -5.39 -25.73 -10.26
CA VAL A 311 -5.04 -26.84 -11.16
C VAL A 311 -5.33 -28.16 -10.48
N LYS A 312 -6.01 -29.05 -11.20
CA LYS A 312 -6.27 -30.42 -10.76
C LYS A 312 -5.08 -31.31 -11.06
N MET A 313 -4.63 -32.07 -10.06
CA MET A 313 -3.61 -33.10 -10.17
C MET A 313 -4.20 -34.46 -9.79
N ILE A 314 -3.90 -35.49 -10.59
CA ILE A 314 -4.30 -36.87 -10.33
C ILE A 314 -3.04 -37.68 -10.03
N LEU A 315 -2.95 -38.28 -8.85
CA LEU A 315 -1.85 -39.13 -8.42
C LEU A 315 -2.32 -40.59 -8.35
N GLN A 316 -1.57 -41.51 -8.96
CA GLN A 316 -1.85 -42.95 -9.05
C GLN A 316 -0.79 -43.78 -8.31
#